data_AF-A0A257ZS26-F1
#
_entry.id   AF-A0A257ZS26-F1
#
_cell.length_a   1.000
_cell.length_b   1.000
_cell.length_c   1.000
_cell.angle_alpha   90.00
_cell.angle_beta   90.00
_cell.angle_gamma   90.00
#
_symmetry.space_group_name_H-M   'P 1'
#
loop_
_entity.id
_entity.type
_entity.pdbx_description
1 polymer ?
#
loop_
_entity_poly.entity_id
_entity_poly.type
_entity_poly.pdbx_seq_one_letter_code
_entity_poly.pdbx_strand_id
1 'polypeptide(L)'
;MLAALAPADADAVRRAGRPVIAFPAAITRADAEIKAFLYPNMYRHARIAPIRRDAAQVVRDLFGRFRADPGLMPVDWAAGCDGLDAHRLARRVADYIAGMTDWYALDEHRRLFDATPTLR
;
A
#
# COMPACT_ATOMS: atom_id res chain seq x y z
N MET A 1 14.71 27.11 5.33
CA MET A 1 15.02 26.23 4.17
C MET A 1 14.55 26.82 2.84
N LEU A 2 13.30 27.30 2.74
CA LEU A 2 12.82 28.04 1.57
C LEU A 2 13.49 29.41 1.43
N ALA A 3 13.60 30.17 2.52
CA ALA A 3 14.30 31.47 2.53
C ALA A 3 15.77 31.38 2.10
N ALA A 4 16.46 30.29 2.46
CA ALA A 4 17.84 30.04 2.04
C ALA A 4 17.95 29.57 0.58
N LEU A 5 16.88 28.98 0.02
CA LEU A 5 16.82 28.59 -1.39
C LEU A 5 16.47 29.79 -2.29
N ALA A 6 15.74 30.77 -1.76
CA ALA A 6 15.28 31.98 -2.45
C ALA A 6 14.82 31.72 -3.91
N PRO A 7 13.90 30.76 -4.13
CA PRO A 7 13.53 30.36 -5.48
C PRO A 7 12.76 31.49 -6.18
N ALA A 8 13.15 31.78 -7.43
CA ALA A 8 12.46 32.77 -8.25
C ALA A 8 11.12 32.26 -8.81
N ASP A 9 10.98 30.94 -8.95
CA ASP A 9 9.79 30.27 -9.46
C ASP A 9 9.63 28.85 -8.85
N ALA A 10 8.53 28.18 -9.18
CA ALA A 10 8.27 26.81 -8.73
C ALA A 10 9.27 25.78 -9.30
N ASP A 11 9.92 26.12 -10.40
CA ASP A 11 10.85 25.27 -11.13
C ASP A 11 12.20 25.18 -10.40
N ALA A 12 12.64 26.29 -9.79
CA ALA A 12 13.78 26.34 -8.89
C ALA A 12 13.58 25.46 -7.64
N VAL A 13 12.35 25.37 -7.13
CA VAL A 13 12.01 24.44 -6.02
C VAL A 13 12.15 22.98 -6.47
N ARG A 14 11.63 22.63 -7.64
CA ARG A 14 11.73 21.27 -8.20
C ARG A 14 13.18 20.83 -8.43
N ARG A 15 14.04 21.75 -8.86
CA ARG A 15 15.46 21.49 -9.14
C ARG A 15 16.39 21.62 -7.92
N ALA A 16 15.86 21.87 -6.73
CA ALA A 16 16.67 22.19 -5.54
C ALA A 16 17.59 21.04 -5.05
N GLY A 17 17.43 19.81 -5.55
CA GLY A 17 18.27 18.65 -5.22
C GLY A 17 18.16 18.15 -3.77
N ARG A 18 17.32 18.81 -2.96
CA ARG A 18 17.05 18.47 -1.56
C ARG A 18 15.62 18.81 -1.19
N PRO A 19 15.02 18.16 -0.16
CA PRO A 19 13.73 18.57 0.37
C PRO A 19 13.74 20.04 0.78
N VAL A 20 12.72 20.79 0.34
CA VAL A 20 12.58 22.22 0.64
C VAL A 20 11.73 22.45 1.90
N ILE A 21 10.78 21.55 2.15
CA ILE A 21 10.02 21.44 3.39
C ILE A 21 10.65 20.31 4.21
N ALA A 22 11.13 20.64 5.39
CA ALA A 22 11.58 19.67 6.38
C ALA A 22 11.36 20.21 7.78
N PHE A 23 11.33 19.30 8.74
CA PHE A 23 11.31 19.66 10.14
C PHE A 23 12.64 20.30 10.58
N PRO A 24 12.60 21.25 11.52
CA PRO A 24 13.81 21.66 12.24
C PRO A 24 14.44 20.45 12.94
N ALA A 25 15.75 20.48 13.15
CA ALA A 25 16.50 19.36 13.72
C ALA A 25 15.90 18.82 15.04
N ALA A 26 15.40 19.71 15.90
CA ALA A 26 14.72 19.33 17.14
C ALA A 26 13.47 18.47 16.92
N ILE A 27 12.64 18.84 15.93
CA ILE A 27 11.42 18.10 15.60
C ILE A 27 11.76 16.78 14.88
N THR A 28 12.75 16.77 14.00
CA THR A 28 13.24 15.52 13.39
C THR A 28 13.70 14.51 14.43
N ARG A 29 14.41 14.97 15.47
CA ARG A 29 14.83 14.11 16.58
C ARG A 29 13.63 13.58 17.38
N ALA A 30 12.69 14.45 17.73
CA ALA A 30 11.49 14.04 18.47
C ALA A 30 10.62 13.04 17.68
N ASP A 31 10.46 13.24 16.37
CA ASP A 31 9.76 12.30 15.48
C ASP A 31 10.46 10.93 15.45
N ALA A 32 11.78 10.91 15.39
CA ALA A 32 12.56 9.67 15.45
C ALA A 32 12.42 8.94 16.79
N GLU A 33 12.47 9.67 17.91
CA GLU A 33 12.29 9.12 19.27
C GLU A 33 10.88 8.52 19.46
N ILE A 34 9.83 9.23 19.01
CA ILE A 34 8.45 8.74 19.04
C ILE A 34 8.30 7.49 18.17
N LYS A 35 8.83 7.49 16.95
CA LYS A 35 8.78 6.31 16.08
C LYS A 35 9.53 5.12 16.69
N ALA A 36 10.71 5.35 17.28
CA ALA A 36 11.47 4.31 17.95
C ALA A 36 10.68 3.66 19.10
N PHE A 37 9.88 4.45 19.82
CA PHE A 37 8.94 3.93 20.81
C PHE A 37 7.74 3.20 20.18
N LEU A 38 7.07 3.78 19.19
CA LEU A 38 5.83 3.23 18.62
C LEU A 38 6.05 1.94 17.80
N TYR A 39 7.18 1.80 17.12
CA TYR A 39 7.44 0.64 16.27
C TYR A 39 7.37 -0.71 17.01
N PRO A 40 8.12 -0.93 18.10
CA PRO A 40 8.03 -2.17 18.86
C PRO A 40 6.72 -2.28 19.65
N ASN A 41 6.21 -1.17 20.19
CA ASN A 41 5.09 -1.19 21.15
C ASN A 41 3.69 -1.20 20.49
N MET A 42 3.57 -0.75 19.24
CA MET A 42 2.29 -0.65 18.54
C MET A 42 2.32 -1.43 17.22
N TYR A 43 3.20 -1.07 16.29
CA TYR A 43 3.19 -1.63 14.93
C TYR A 43 3.72 -3.07 14.82
N ARG A 44 4.61 -3.46 15.73
CA ARG A 44 5.20 -4.81 15.81
C ARG A 44 4.84 -5.53 17.12
N HIS A 45 3.83 -5.04 17.82
CA HIS A 45 3.35 -5.67 19.03
C HIS A 45 2.90 -7.12 18.73
N ALA A 46 3.18 -8.07 19.64
CA ALA A 46 2.90 -9.49 19.44
C ALA A 46 1.41 -9.80 19.11
N ARG A 47 0.49 -8.96 19.58
CA ARG A 47 -0.95 -9.03 19.26
C ARG A 47 -1.28 -8.65 17.81
N ILE A 48 -0.54 -7.72 17.22
CA ILE A 48 -0.81 -7.20 15.86
C ILE A 48 -0.07 -8.02 14.80
N ALA A 49 1.06 -8.65 15.16
CA ALA A 49 1.85 -9.43 14.20
C ALA A 49 1.06 -10.57 13.51
N PRO A 50 0.22 -11.37 14.19
CA PRO A 50 -0.64 -12.36 13.55
C PRO A 50 -1.65 -11.73 12.59
N ILE A 51 -2.38 -10.71 13.03
CA ILE A 51 -3.38 -10.00 12.21
C ILE A 51 -2.76 -9.47 10.92
N ARG A 52 -1.54 -8.91 10.99
CA ARG A 52 -0.81 -8.44 9.81
C ARG A 52 -0.39 -9.57 8.86
N ARG A 53 -0.04 -10.75 9.39
CA ARG A 53 0.27 -11.92 8.55
C ARG A 53 -0.97 -12.41 7.82
N ASP A 54 -2.11 -12.44 8.50
CA ASP A 54 -3.39 -12.88 7.95
C ASP A 54 -3.88 -11.90 6.88
N ALA A 55 -3.83 -10.60 7.14
CA ALA A 55 -4.15 -9.57 6.14
C ALA A 55 -3.23 -9.68 4.90
N ALA A 56 -1.93 -9.91 5.11
CA ALA A 56 -1.00 -10.11 4.00
C ALA A 56 -1.28 -11.41 3.24
N GLN A 57 -1.82 -12.43 3.89
CA GLN A 57 -2.23 -13.69 3.26
C GLN A 57 -3.44 -13.48 2.35
N VAL A 58 -4.47 -12.77 2.83
CA VAL A 58 -5.64 -12.39 2.03
C VAL A 58 -5.23 -11.70 0.73
N VAL A 59 -4.33 -10.72 0.80
CA VAL A 59 -3.84 -10.00 -0.38
C VAL A 59 -3.08 -10.92 -1.34
N ARG A 60 -2.24 -11.82 -0.83
CA ARG A 60 -1.52 -12.80 -1.65
C ARG A 60 -2.46 -13.75 -2.38
N ASP A 61 -3.48 -14.23 -1.67
CA ASP A 61 -4.45 -15.18 -2.20
C ASP A 61 -5.31 -14.54 -3.28
N LEU A 62 -5.85 -13.34 -3.03
CA LEU A 62 -6.58 -12.55 -4.02
C LEU A 62 -5.73 -12.28 -5.26
N PHE A 63 -4.48 -11.83 -5.08
CA PHE A 63 -3.57 -11.57 -6.19
C PHE A 63 -3.33 -12.82 -7.03
N GLY A 64 -3.06 -13.96 -6.38
CA GLY A 64 -2.87 -15.24 -7.06
C GLY A 64 -4.11 -15.66 -7.84
N ARG A 65 -5.29 -15.54 -7.23
CA ARG A 65 -6.55 -15.97 -7.84
C ARG A 65 -6.95 -15.12 -9.03
N PHE A 66 -6.88 -13.79 -8.91
CA PHE A 66 -7.19 -12.88 -10.03
C PHE A 66 -6.15 -12.95 -11.14
N ARG A 67 -4.87 -13.20 -10.84
CA ARG A 67 -3.86 -13.42 -11.87
C ARG A 67 -4.11 -14.72 -12.64
N ALA A 68 -4.51 -15.78 -11.95
CA ALA A 68 -4.82 -17.06 -12.58
C ALA A 68 -6.11 -17.01 -13.41
N ASP A 69 -7.09 -16.22 -12.97
CA ASP A 69 -8.39 -16.10 -13.60
C ASP A 69 -8.90 -14.63 -13.51
N PRO A 70 -8.48 -13.78 -14.46
CA PRO A 70 -8.81 -12.35 -14.45
C PRO A 70 -10.31 -12.07 -14.57
N GLY A 71 -11.09 -13.01 -15.10
CA GLY A 71 -12.55 -12.90 -15.23
C GLY A 71 -13.28 -12.90 -13.88
N LEU A 72 -12.60 -13.22 -12.79
CA LEU A 72 -13.16 -13.13 -11.44
C LEU A 72 -13.17 -11.71 -10.88
N MET A 73 -12.42 -10.79 -11.47
CA MET A 73 -12.52 -9.35 -11.17
C MET A 73 -13.83 -8.78 -11.77
N PRO A 74 -14.32 -7.62 -11.27
CA PRO A 74 -15.43 -6.91 -11.89
C PRO A 74 -15.18 -6.64 -13.38
N VAL A 75 -16.25 -6.59 -14.17
CA VAL A 75 -16.20 -6.44 -15.64
C VAL A 75 -15.25 -5.34 -16.10
N ASP A 76 -15.30 -4.16 -15.48
CA ASP A 76 -14.45 -3.03 -15.88
C ASP A 76 -12.94 -3.28 -15.66
N TRP A 77 -12.61 -4.15 -14.71
CA TRP A 77 -11.23 -4.55 -14.42
C TRP A 77 -10.77 -5.72 -15.27
N ALA A 78 -11.65 -6.70 -15.49
CA ALA A 78 -11.40 -7.86 -16.35
C ALA A 78 -11.32 -7.48 -17.84
N ALA A 79 -12.05 -6.43 -18.25
CA ALA A 79 -12.05 -5.94 -19.62
C ALA A 79 -10.64 -5.57 -20.09
N GLY A 80 -10.23 -6.11 -21.24
CA GLY A 80 -8.91 -5.87 -21.82
C GLY A 80 -7.76 -6.59 -21.11
N CYS A 81 -8.04 -7.53 -20.20
CA CYS A 81 -7.02 -8.43 -19.67
C CYS A 81 -6.57 -9.49 -20.70
N ASP A 82 -7.45 -9.83 -21.64
CA ASP A 82 -7.15 -10.76 -22.72
C ASP A 82 -6.01 -10.23 -23.60
N GLY A 83 -4.97 -11.05 -23.79
CA GLY A 83 -3.79 -10.68 -24.58
C GLY A 83 -2.77 -9.80 -23.86
N LEU A 84 -2.99 -9.43 -22.59
CA LEU A 84 -1.93 -8.80 -21.79
C LEU A 84 -0.78 -9.78 -21.53
N ASP A 85 0.45 -9.26 -21.58
CA ASP A 85 1.59 -9.99 -21.04
C ASP A 85 1.47 -10.16 -19.51
N ALA A 86 2.27 -11.07 -18.97
CA ALA A 86 2.22 -11.42 -17.55
C ALA A 86 2.50 -10.23 -16.61
N HIS A 87 3.32 -9.26 -17.05
CA HIS A 87 3.68 -8.09 -16.24
C HIS A 87 2.54 -7.06 -16.23
N ARG A 88 1.95 -6.77 -17.38
CA ARG A 88 0.80 -5.87 -17.51
C ARG A 88 -0.42 -6.42 -16.78
N LEU A 89 -0.66 -7.73 -16.87
CA LEU A 89 -1.72 -8.39 -16.11
C LEU A 89 -1.48 -8.27 -14.60
N ALA A 90 -0.27 -8.57 -14.12
CA ALA A 90 0.08 -8.43 -12.71
C ALA A 90 -0.13 -6.99 -12.21
N ARG A 91 0.21 -5.98 -13.02
CA ARG A 91 -0.04 -4.58 -12.68
C ARG A 91 -1.53 -4.27 -12.58
N ARG A 92 -2.34 -4.72 -13.55
CA ARG A 92 -3.79 -4.52 -13.56
C ARG A 92 -4.45 -5.12 -12.32
N VAL A 93 -4.07 -6.35 -11.95
CA VAL A 93 -4.55 -7.02 -10.73
C VAL A 93 -4.09 -6.28 -9.46
N ALA A 94 -2.84 -5.81 -9.41
CA ALA A 94 -2.33 -5.06 -8.27
C ALA A 94 -3.08 -3.72 -8.09
N ASP A 95 -3.37 -3.02 -9.17
CA ASP A 95 -4.10 -1.76 -9.15
C ASP A 95 -5.56 -1.98 -8.69
N TYR A 96 -6.20 -3.07 -9.11
CA TYR A 96 -7.53 -3.45 -8.62
C TYR A 96 -7.52 -3.71 -7.11
N ILE A 97 -6.59 -4.53 -6.63
CA ILE A 97 -6.47 -4.86 -5.19
C ILE A 97 -6.14 -3.61 -4.37
N ALA A 98 -5.27 -2.73 -4.86
CA ALA A 98 -4.93 -1.47 -4.19
C ALA A 98 -6.12 -0.49 -4.09
N GLY A 99 -7.12 -0.63 -4.97
CA GLY A 99 -8.37 0.14 -4.91
C GLY A 99 -9.41 -0.41 -3.94
N MET A 100 -9.18 -1.58 -3.32
CA MET A 100 -10.12 -2.19 -2.38
C MET A 100 -10.05 -1.53 -1.00
N THR A 101 -11.20 -1.46 -0.33
CA THR A 101 -11.23 -1.25 1.13
C THR A 101 -10.97 -2.58 1.85
N ASP A 102 -10.52 -2.53 3.11
CA ASP A 102 -10.29 -3.73 3.93
C ASP A 102 -11.54 -4.64 3.98
N TRP A 103 -12.72 -4.04 4.11
CA TRP A 103 -13.98 -4.79 4.18
C TRP A 103 -14.29 -5.48 2.84
N TYR A 104 -14.09 -4.77 1.73
CA TYR A 104 -14.31 -5.33 0.40
C TYR A 104 -13.31 -6.44 0.07
N ALA A 105 -12.02 -6.27 0.41
CA ALA A 105 -11.01 -7.31 0.23
C ALA A 105 -11.36 -8.59 1.01
N LEU A 106 -11.84 -8.47 2.25
CA LEU A 106 -12.29 -9.61 3.04
C LEU A 106 -13.55 -10.27 2.46
N ASP A 107 -14.47 -9.49 1.89
CA ASP A 107 -15.68 -10.02 1.25
C ASP A 107 -15.36 -10.78 -0.04
N GLU A 108 -14.51 -10.21 -0.90
CA GLU A 108 -13.99 -10.89 -2.09
C GLU A 108 -13.22 -12.16 -1.73
N HIS A 109 -12.45 -12.15 -0.64
CA HIS A 109 -11.77 -13.35 -0.18
C HIS A 109 -12.77 -14.43 0.28
N ARG A 110 -13.85 -14.06 0.98
CA ARG A 110 -14.92 -15.03 1.35
C ARG A 110 -15.65 -15.58 0.13
N ARG A 111 -15.84 -14.77 -0.90
CA ARG A 111 -16.48 -15.18 -2.15
C ARG A 111 -15.63 -16.22 -2.90
N LEU A 112 -14.30 -16.12 -2.81
CA LEU A 112 -13.38 -16.88 -3.64
C LEU A 112 -12.68 -18.05 -2.93
N PHE A 113 -12.71 -18.08 -1.59
CA PHE A 113 -11.99 -19.05 -0.77
C PHE A 113 -12.85 -19.58 0.37
N ASP A 114 -12.67 -20.87 0.69
CA ASP A 114 -13.44 -21.57 1.73
C ASP A 114 -13.15 -21.07 3.15
N ALA A 115 -11.96 -20.49 3.38
CA ALA A 115 -11.53 -20.01 4.70
C ALA A 115 -10.96 -18.59 4.60
N THR A 116 -11.66 -17.62 5.19
CA THR A 116 -11.19 -16.24 5.31
C THR A 116 -10.83 -15.94 6.77
N PRO A 117 -9.63 -15.41 7.06
CA PRO A 117 -9.23 -15.11 8.42
C PRO A 117 -10.12 -14.00 9.03
N THR A 118 -10.33 -14.09 10.33
CA THR A 118 -10.97 -13.02 11.10
C THR A 118 -9.90 -12.05 11.57
N LEU A 119 -9.85 -10.85 10.99
CA LEU A 119 -8.93 -9.80 11.41
C LEU A 119 -9.45 -9.10 12.67
N ARG A 120 -9.15 -9.63 13.86
CA ARG A 120 -9.49 -9.03 15.17
C ARG A 120 -8.35 -9.19 16.16
#